data_AF-A0A372EJM8-F1
#
_entry.id   AF-A0A372EJM8-F1
#
_cell.length_a   1.000
_cell.length_b   1.000
_cell.length_c   1.000
_cell.angle_alpha   90.00
_cell.angle_beta   90.00
_cell.angle_gamma   90.00
#
_symmetry.space_group_name_H-M   'P 1'
#
loop_
_entity.id
_entity.type
_entity.pdbx_description
1 polymer ?
#
loop_
_entity_poly.entity_id
_entity_poly.type
_entity_poly.pdbx_seq_one_letter_code
_entity_poly.pdbx_strand_id
1 'polypeptide(L)'
;MSLPHRSRLAGAAALLLLSLGAQAQNNTQSIYTCTDGKGRRITSDRPIVDCLDREQQRLGRTGTVREVIPPSYTREEREKVEAKRRAEQEEQARLQEERRRERALLIRYPNQGVHDKERQEALAQIDDVIAAVHKREAALIEQRKGIAQELEFYQGDLAKAPLWLRRKVEDNDKQMDVQKRFLVDQTQEKQRVNARFDEELAKLKQLWAGTAAQSR
;
A
#
# COMPACT_ATOMS: atom_id res chain seq x y z
N MET A 1 26.39 45.48 1.76
CA MET A 1 26.46 45.28 0.30
C MET A 1 25.01 45.20 -0.18
N SER A 2 24.30 46.31 -0.47
CA SER A 2 24.51 47.25 -1.58
C SER A 2 24.54 46.48 -2.89
N LEU A 3 23.65 46.61 -3.89
CA LEU A 3 22.59 47.55 -4.24
C LEU A 3 21.59 46.80 -5.20
N PRO A 4 20.38 47.35 -5.40
CA PRO A 4 19.36 46.89 -6.35
C PRO A 4 19.49 47.57 -7.72
N HIS A 5 18.93 47.03 -8.81
CA HIS A 5 18.58 47.76 -10.04
C HIS A 5 17.21 47.26 -10.56
N ARG A 6 16.15 48.08 -10.47
CA ARG A 6 15.74 49.16 -11.40
C ARG A 6 15.25 48.59 -12.74
N SER A 7 13.93 48.41 -12.92
CA SER A 7 12.92 49.43 -13.27
C SER A 7 12.99 49.90 -14.73
N ARG A 8 11.84 49.84 -15.44
CA ARG A 8 11.16 50.94 -16.19
C ARG A 8 10.42 50.43 -17.43
N LEU A 9 9.10 50.67 -17.50
CA LEU A 9 8.38 51.61 -18.41
C LEU A 9 8.13 50.98 -19.80
N ALA A 10 7.06 51.24 -20.55
CA ALA A 10 5.80 51.94 -20.43
C ALA A 10 5.16 51.87 -21.84
N GLY A 11 3.82 51.85 -21.94
CA GLY A 11 3.04 52.23 -23.13
C GLY A 11 3.18 51.33 -24.38
N ALA A 12 2.25 51.31 -25.33
CA ALA A 12 0.98 51.98 -25.46
C ALA A 12 0.13 51.27 -26.54
N ALA A 13 -1.18 51.27 -26.32
CA ALA A 13 -2.27 51.53 -27.28
C ALA A 13 -2.24 50.99 -28.73
N ALA A 14 -3.29 50.18 -28.98
CA ALA A 14 -4.26 50.27 -30.08
C ALA A 14 -3.82 50.06 -31.55
N LEU A 15 -4.46 49.08 -32.21
CA LEU A 15 -5.23 49.33 -33.43
C LEU A 15 -6.15 48.13 -33.74
N LEU A 16 -7.44 48.43 -33.86
CA LEU A 16 -8.51 47.56 -34.33
C LEU A 16 -8.26 47.14 -35.78
N LEU A 17 -8.40 45.84 -36.05
CA LEU A 17 -8.86 45.33 -37.35
C LEU A 17 -9.90 44.24 -37.10
N LEU A 18 -11.18 44.64 -37.11
CA LEU A 18 -12.28 43.71 -37.35
C LEU A 18 -12.11 43.14 -38.76
N SER A 19 -11.69 41.88 -38.84
CA SER A 19 -11.85 41.08 -40.04
C SER A 19 -13.07 40.19 -39.86
N LEU A 20 -14.20 40.60 -40.44
CA LEU A 20 -15.30 39.70 -40.77
C LEU A 20 -14.79 38.75 -41.88
N GLY A 21 -14.07 37.72 -41.47
CA GLY A 21 -13.79 36.58 -42.31
C GLY A 21 -15.06 35.76 -42.45
N ALA A 22 -15.75 35.91 -43.59
CA ALA A 22 -16.76 34.98 -44.02
C ALA A 22 -16.17 33.57 -43.95
N GLN A 23 -16.64 32.76 -43.00
CA GLN A 23 -16.36 31.33 -42.97
C GLN A 23 -17.08 30.72 -44.17
N ALA A 24 -16.41 30.71 -45.32
CA ALA A 24 -16.75 29.83 -46.41
C ALA A 24 -16.81 28.43 -45.82
N GLN A 25 -18.02 27.87 -45.74
CA GLN A 25 -18.25 26.45 -45.50
C GLN A 25 -17.63 25.73 -46.69
N ASN A 26 -16.33 25.46 -46.60
CA ASN A 26 -15.62 24.66 -47.56
C ASN A 26 -16.13 23.24 -47.34
N ASN A 27 -17.23 22.91 -48.02
CA ASN A 27 -17.81 21.58 -48.03
C ASN A 27 -16.83 20.68 -48.77
N THR A 28 -15.74 20.29 -48.11
CA THR A 28 -14.82 19.28 -48.61
C THR A 28 -15.61 17.98 -48.65
N GLN A 29 -16.21 17.70 -49.80
CA GLN A 29 -16.84 16.42 -50.10
C GLN A 29 -15.83 15.32 -49.76
N SER A 30 -16.09 14.61 -48.67
CA SER A 30 -15.32 13.46 -48.23
C SER A 30 -16.24 12.26 -48.23
N ILE A 31 -15.85 11.22 -48.95
CA ILE A 31 -16.66 10.02 -49.12
C ILE A 31 -16.27 9.03 -48.03
N TYR A 32 -17.23 8.56 -47.26
CA TYR A 32 -17.07 7.54 -46.23
C TYR A 32 -17.32 6.17 -46.85
N THR A 33 -16.45 5.21 -46.55
CA THR A 33 -16.61 3.82 -46.99
C THR A 33 -16.38 2.85 -45.84
N CYS A 34 -17.21 1.81 -45.76
CA CYS A 34 -17.06 0.73 -44.79
C CYS A 34 -17.60 -0.58 -45.39
N THR A 35 -17.31 -1.70 -44.73
CA THR A 35 -17.87 -3.01 -45.09
C THR A 35 -18.80 -3.47 -43.97
N ASP A 36 -20.09 -3.67 -44.27
CA ASP A 36 -21.10 -4.08 -43.29
C ASP A 36 -20.86 -5.52 -42.76
N GLY A 37 -21.60 -5.94 -41.73
CA GLY A 37 -21.49 -7.29 -41.16
C GLY A 37 -21.86 -8.43 -42.12
N LYS A 38 -22.41 -8.12 -43.30
CA LYS A 38 -22.76 -9.08 -44.37
C LYS A 38 -21.72 -9.07 -45.50
N GLY A 39 -20.61 -8.36 -45.34
CA GLY A 39 -19.53 -8.28 -46.32
C GLY A 39 -19.78 -7.29 -47.47
N ARG A 40 -20.83 -6.46 -47.39
CA ARG A 40 -21.17 -5.49 -48.45
C ARG A 40 -20.48 -4.16 -48.20
N ARG A 41 -19.86 -3.59 -49.24
CA ARG A 41 -19.24 -2.26 -49.18
C ARG A 41 -20.32 -1.18 -49.27
N ILE A 42 -20.39 -0.33 -48.26
CA ILE A 42 -21.27 0.84 -48.21
C ILE A 42 -20.40 2.08 -48.45
N THR A 43 -20.88 2.97 -49.33
CA THR A 43 -20.23 4.23 -49.67
C THR A 43 -21.25 5.35 -49.46
N SER A 44 -20.86 6.43 -48.79
CA SER A 44 -21.77 7.52 -48.43
C SER A 44 -21.01 8.84 -48.31
N ASP A 45 -21.62 9.94 -48.71
CA ASP A 45 -21.04 11.29 -48.55
C ASP A 45 -21.11 11.80 -47.09
N ARG A 46 -21.73 11.03 -46.21
CA ARG A 46 -21.87 11.26 -44.76
C ARG A 46 -21.42 10.03 -43.95
N PRO A 47 -21.04 10.18 -42.67
CA PRO A 47 -20.72 9.05 -41.79
C PRO A 47 -21.80 7.96 -41.82
N ILE A 48 -21.37 6.70 -41.91
CA ILE A 48 -22.27 5.56 -42.11
C ILE A 48 -22.69 5.02 -40.74
N VAL A 49 -23.95 5.23 -40.36
CA VAL A 49 -24.51 4.85 -39.05
C VAL A 49 -24.47 3.32 -38.85
N ASP A 50 -24.72 2.55 -39.91
CA ASP A 50 -24.67 1.08 -39.91
C ASP A 50 -23.26 0.51 -39.68
N CYS A 51 -22.24 1.37 -39.72
CA CYS A 51 -20.84 1.02 -39.54
C CYS A 51 -20.21 1.72 -38.32
N LEU A 52 -21.01 2.17 -37.36
CA LEU A 52 -20.49 2.76 -36.11
C LEU A 52 -19.75 1.73 -35.23
N ASP A 53 -20.02 0.44 -35.41
CA ASP A 53 -19.39 -0.69 -34.73
C ASP A 53 -18.05 -1.14 -35.36
N ARG A 54 -17.62 -0.49 -36.45
CA ARG A 54 -16.47 -0.92 -37.27
C ARG A 54 -15.70 0.28 -37.82
N GLU A 55 -14.55 -0.01 -38.42
CA GLU A 55 -13.73 1.02 -39.06
C GLU A 55 -14.39 1.56 -40.34
N GLN A 56 -14.34 2.88 -40.51
CA GLN A 56 -14.79 3.57 -41.73
C GLN A 56 -13.62 4.35 -42.32
N GLN A 57 -13.41 4.28 -43.62
CA GLN A 57 -12.40 5.07 -44.30
C GLN A 57 -13.03 6.34 -44.86
N ARG A 58 -12.49 7.50 -44.46
CA ARG A 58 -12.83 8.80 -45.04
C ARG A 58 -11.88 9.06 -46.21
N LEU A 59 -12.42 9.08 -47.42
CA LEU A 59 -11.70 9.33 -48.67
C LEU A 59 -11.74 10.81 -49.03
N GLY A 60 -10.63 11.31 -49.56
CA GLY A 60 -10.55 12.65 -50.16
C GLY A 60 -11.13 12.70 -51.57
N ARG A 61 -11.18 13.88 -52.17
CA ARG A 61 -11.71 14.11 -53.54
C ARG A 61 -11.04 13.26 -54.63
N THR A 62 -9.79 12.86 -54.41
CA THR A 62 -9.00 12.02 -55.32
C THR A 62 -9.14 10.52 -55.05
N GLY A 63 -10.06 10.11 -54.16
CA GLY A 63 -10.28 8.71 -53.78
C GLY A 63 -9.22 8.14 -52.83
N THR A 64 -8.23 8.94 -52.44
CA THR A 64 -7.19 8.54 -51.49
C THR A 64 -7.74 8.54 -50.05
N VAL A 65 -7.35 7.54 -49.25
CA VAL A 65 -7.73 7.46 -47.82
C VAL A 65 -7.10 8.63 -47.08
N ARG A 66 -7.94 9.50 -46.52
CA ARG A 66 -7.51 10.67 -45.75
C ARG A 66 -7.48 10.39 -44.26
N GLU A 67 -8.40 9.57 -43.76
CA GLU A 67 -8.49 9.19 -42.35
C GLU A 67 -9.22 7.84 -42.22
N VAL A 68 -8.81 7.01 -41.26
CA VAL A 68 -9.56 5.83 -40.84
C VAL A 68 -10.23 6.16 -39.51
N ILE A 69 -11.56 6.15 -39.51
CA ILE A 69 -12.41 6.44 -38.35
C ILE A 69 -12.61 5.12 -37.60
N PRO A 70 -12.16 5.03 -36.35
CA PRO A 70 -12.34 3.82 -35.55
C PRO A 70 -13.81 3.62 -35.16
N PRO A 71 -14.19 2.39 -34.77
CA PRO A 71 -15.51 2.11 -34.21
C PRO A 71 -15.84 3.06 -33.07
N SER A 72 -17.05 3.65 -33.08
CA SER A 72 -17.57 4.33 -31.92
C SER A 72 -18.14 3.30 -30.95
N TYR A 73 -17.30 2.82 -30.03
CA TYR A 73 -17.77 1.99 -28.91
C TYR A 73 -18.92 2.69 -28.18
N THR A 74 -19.95 1.92 -27.83
CA THR A 74 -21.00 2.38 -26.91
C THR A 74 -20.37 2.72 -25.55
N ARG A 75 -21.06 3.54 -24.75
CA ARG A 75 -20.57 3.91 -23.42
C ARG A 75 -20.24 2.67 -22.57
N GLU A 76 -21.10 1.66 -22.61
CA GLU A 76 -20.91 0.40 -21.88
C GLU A 76 -19.72 -0.42 -22.39
N GLU A 77 -19.48 -0.46 -23.70
CA GLU A 77 -18.31 -1.14 -24.27
C GLU A 77 -17.00 -0.44 -23.91
N ARG A 78 -16.98 0.90 -23.91
CA ARG A 78 -15.83 1.67 -23.44
C ARG A 78 -15.56 1.40 -21.97
N GLU A 79 -16.59 1.40 -21.14
CA GLU A 79 -16.48 1.10 -19.72
C GLU A 79 -15.95 -0.33 -19.48
N LYS A 80 -16.38 -1.33 -20.27
CA LYS A 80 -15.86 -2.71 -20.20
C LYS A 80 -14.39 -2.81 -20.61
N VAL A 81 -14.00 -2.14 -21.71
CA VAL A 81 -12.60 -2.12 -22.18
C VAL A 81 -11.70 -1.41 -21.16
N GLU A 82 -12.15 -0.29 -20.62
CA GLU A 82 -11.43 0.42 -19.58
C GLU A 82 -11.31 -0.39 -18.29
N ALA A 83 -12.38 -1.06 -17.86
CA ALA A 83 -12.37 -1.93 -16.67
C ALA A 83 -11.38 -3.09 -16.86
N LYS A 84 -11.39 -3.74 -18.03
CA LYS A 84 -10.42 -4.81 -18.35
C LYS A 84 -8.99 -4.28 -18.32
N ARG A 85 -8.73 -3.13 -18.96
CA ARG A 85 -7.40 -2.51 -18.97
C ARG A 85 -6.94 -2.13 -17.56
N ARG A 86 -7.83 -1.62 -16.71
CA ARG A 86 -7.52 -1.31 -15.30
C ARG A 86 -7.17 -2.58 -14.54
N ALA A 87 -7.94 -3.66 -14.70
CA ALA A 87 -7.65 -4.94 -14.06
C ALA A 87 -6.29 -5.52 -14.50
N GLU A 88 -5.97 -5.46 -15.81
CA GLU A 88 -4.66 -5.89 -16.33
C GLU A 88 -3.51 -5.03 -15.78
N GLN A 89 -3.71 -3.70 -15.67
CA GLN A 89 -2.72 -2.80 -15.08
C GLN A 89 -2.52 -3.04 -13.58
N GLU A 90 -3.60 -3.27 -12.84
CA GLU A 90 -3.56 -3.61 -11.40
C GLU A 90 -2.82 -4.93 -11.18
N GLU A 91 -3.07 -5.94 -12.01
CA GLU A 91 -2.35 -7.21 -11.95
C GLU A 91 -0.86 -7.05 -12.24
N GLN A 92 -0.50 -6.32 -13.30
CA GLN A 92 0.90 -6.02 -13.61
C GLN A 92 1.58 -5.24 -12.48
N ALA A 93 0.91 -4.24 -11.90
CA ALA A 93 1.42 -3.49 -10.76
C ALA A 93 1.64 -4.40 -9.55
N ARG A 94 0.71 -5.33 -9.28
CA ARG A 94 0.82 -6.30 -8.18
C ARG A 94 2.05 -7.21 -8.35
N LEU A 95 2.29 -7.73 -9.56
CA LEU A 95 3.46 -8.55 -9.87
C LEU A 95 4.79 -7.77 -9.75
N GLN A 96 4.81 -6.51 -10.18
CA GLN A 96 6.01 -5.68 -10.04
C GLN A 96 6.32 -5.38 -8.57
N GLU A 97 5.29 -5.10 -7.78
CA GLU A 97 5.42 -4.84 -6.35
C GLU A 97 5.88 -6.09 -5.60
N GLU A 98 5.36 -7.27 -5.95
CA GLU A 98 5.83 -8.55 -5.39
C GLU A 98 7.32 -8.77 -5.67
N ARG A 99 7.75 -8.63 -6.93
CA ARG A 99 9.19 -8.70 -7.30
C ARG A 99 10.05 -7.69 -6.56
N ARG A 100 9.53 -6.48 -6.34
CA ARG A 100 10.23 -5.44 -5.58
C ARG A 100 10.40 -5.85 -4.12
N ARG A 101 9.38 -6.42 -3.49
CA ARG A 101 9.42 -6.92 -2.11
C ARG A 101 10.39 -8.09 -1.96
N GLU A 102 10.39 -9.04 -2.89
CA GLU A 102 11.33 -10.16 -2.89
C GLU A 102 12.78 -9.69 -2.99
N ARG A 103 13.06 -8.75 -3.90
CA ARG A 103 14.39 -8.14 -4.03
C ARG A 103 14.82 -7.41 -2.76
N ALA A 104 13.89 -6.67 -2.14
CA ALA A 104 14.16 -5.99 -0.88
C ALA A 104 14.50 -6.98 0.25
N LEU A 105 13.78 -8.12 0.33
CA LEU A 105 14.07 -9.19 1.27
C LEU A 105 15.46 -9.79 1.06
N LEU A 106 15.84 -10.09 -0.19
CA LEU A 106 17.17 -10.62 -0.51
C LEU A 106 18.31 -9.64 -0.19
N ILE A 107 18.09 -8.33 -0.38
CA ILE A 107 19.08 -7.30 -0.03
C ILE A 107 19.25 -7.21 1.49
N ARG A 108 18.16 -7.25 2.25
CA ARG A 108 18.20 -7.20 3.71
C ARG A 108 18.78 -8.48 4.31
N TYR A 109 18.41 -9.62 3.75
CA TYR A 109 18.81 -10.95 4.21
C TYR A 109 19.50 -11.72 3.08
N PRO A 110 20.79 -11.46 2.85
CA PRO A 110 21.54 -12.15 1.79
C PRO A 110 21.82 -13.62 2.13
N ASN A 111 21.75 -14.00 3.40
CA ASN A 111 21.90 -15.38 3.86
C ASN A 111 21.19 -15.60 5.20
N GLN A 112 21.08 -16.86 5.61
CA GLN A 112 20.40 -17.26 6.84
C GLN A 112 21.04 -16.66 8.10
N GLY A 113 22.37 -16.52 8.15
CA GLY A 113 23.05 -15.99 9.33
C GLY A 113 22.66 -14.55 9.67
N VAL A 114 22.44 -13.71 8.65
CA VAL A 114 21.97 -12.32 8.85
C VAL A 114 20.54 -12.30 9.41
N HIS A 115 19.66 -13.14 8.86
CA HIS A 115 18.29 -13.26 9.34
C HIS A 115 18.22 -13.78 10.78
N ASP A 116 18.98 -14.84 11.09
CA ASP A 116 18.99 -15.45 12.42
C ASP A 116 19.56 -14.50 13.49
N LYS A 117 20.55 -13.68 13.12
CA LYS A 117 21.07 -12.62 13.99
C LYS A 117 20.01 -11.58 14.31
N GLU A 118 19.28 -11.07 13.31
CA GLU A 118 18.22 -10.09 13.54
C GLU A 118 17.06 -10.67 14.36
N ARG A 119 16.74 -11.95 14.15
CA ARG A 119 15.80 -12.69 15.00
C ARG A 119 16.26 -12.69 16.45
N GLN A 120 17.53 -13.03 16.71
CA GLN A 120 18.08 -13.04 18.06
C GLN A 120 18.03 -11.66 18.71
N GLU A 121 18.40 -10.61 17.98
CA GLU A 121 18.36 -9.23 18.48
C GLU A 121 16.93 -8.78 18.82
N ALA A 122 15.94 -9.11 17.98
CA ALA A 122 14.54 -8.79 18.23
C ALA A 122 13.98 -9.56 19.45
N LEU A 123 14.32 -10.85 19.59
CA LEU A 123 13.89 -11.66 20.72
C LEU A 123 14.58 -11.25 22.03
N ALA A 124 15.85 -10.84 21.98
CA ALA A 124 16.59 -10.39 23.15
C ALA A 124 15.91 -9.18 23.82
N GLN A 125 15.39 -8.23 23.04
CA GLN A 125 14.67 -7.08 23.58
C GLN A 125 13.40 -7.50 24.34
N ILE A 126 12.67 -8.49 23.85
CA ILE A 126 11.47 -9.02 24.53
C ILE A 126 11.89 -9.79 25.79
N ASP A 127 12.98 -10.56 25.71
CA ASP A 127 13.52 -11.32 26.84
C ASP A 127 14.00 -10.40 27.97
N ASP A 128 14.61 -9.26 27.65
CA ASP A 128 14.99 -8.25 28.63
C ASP A 128 13.76 -7.68 29.37
N VAL A 129 12.67 -7.43 28.63
CA VAL A 129 11.40 -6.99 29.23
C VAL A 129 10.82 -8.08 30.14
N ILE A 130 10.77 -9.33 29.67
CA ILE A 130 10.29 -10.47 30.48
C ILE A 130 11.14 -10.64 31.75
N ALA A 131 12.46 -10.53 31.65
CA ALA A 131 13.37 -10.61 32.79
C ALA A 131 13.09 -9.48 33.81
N ALA A 132 12.82 -8.26 33.34
CA ALA A 132 12.44 -7.15 34.21
C ALA A 132 11.11 -7.40 34.95
N VAL A 133 10.13 -8.01 34.28
CA VAL A 133 8.84 -8.40 34.89
C VAL A 133 9.05 -9.45 35.98
N HIS A 134 9.82 -10.50 35.71
CA HIS A 134 10.14 -11.51 36.72
C HIS A 134 10.88 -10.94 37.93
N LYS A 135 11.81 -9.99 37.70
CA LYS A 135 12.47 -9.28 38.80
C LYS A 135 11.46 -8.48 39.63
N ARG A 136 10.45 -7.87 39.00
CA ARG A 136 9.38 -7.16 39.71
C ARG A 136 8.47 -8.12 40.48
N GLU A 137 8.10 -9.26 39.91
CA GLU A 137 7.33 -10.30 40.60
C GLU A 137 8.06 -10.81 41.85
N ALA A 138 9.37 -11.10 41.73
CA ALA A 138 10.19 -11.50 42.86
C ALA A 138 10.20 -10.45 43.99
N ALA A 139 10.30 -9.16 43.63
CA ALA A 139 10.21 -8.07 44.61
C ALA A 139 8.83 -7.97 45.27
N LEU A 140 7.74 -8.18 44.52
CA LEU A 140 6.38 -8.19 45.05
C LEU A 140 6.14 -9.39 45.99
N ILE A 141 6.71 -10.55 45.68
CA ILE A 141 6.67 -11.74 46.55
C ILE A 141 7.39 -11.45 47.87
N GLU A 142 8.55 -10.81 47.81
CA GLU A 142 9.29 -10.45 49.04
C GLU A 142 8.51 -9.42 49.88
N GLN A 143 7.91 -8.42 49.23
CA GLN A 143 6.98 -7.50 49.90
C GLN A 143 5.81 -8.24 50.56
N ARG A 144 5.24 -9.26 49.90
CA ARG A 144 4.15 -10.06 50.45
C ARG A 144 4.57 -10.84 51.70
N LYS A 145 5.81 -11.33 51.77
CA LYS A 145 6.33 -11.97 52.98
C LYS A 145 6.45 -10.97 54.13
N GLY A 146 6.95 -9.77 53.89
CA GLY A 146 6.99 -8.71 54.91
C GLY A 146 5.60 -8.34 55.43
N ILE A 147 4.61 -8.22 54.52
CA ILE A 147 3.21 -8.00 54.89
C ILE A 147 2.64 -9.18 55.70
N ALA A 148 3.00 -10.42 55.36
CA ALA A 148 2.58 -11.60 56.11
C ALA A 148 3.13 -11.61 57.54
N GLN A 149 4.38 -11.20 57.74
CA GLN A 149 4.97 -11.03 59.07
C GLN A 149 4.23 -9.94 59.88
N GLU A 150 3.88 -8.81 59.27
CA GLU A 150 3.06 -7.77 59.92
C GLU A 150 1.65 -8.31 60.30
N LEU A 151 1.10 -9.24 59.51
CA LEU A 151 -0.20 -9.87 59.76
C LEU A 151 -0.18 -10.90 60.89
N GLU A 152 0.97 -11.50 61.22
CA GLU A 152 1.09 -12.45 62.34
C GLU A 152 0.68 -11.81 63.68
N PHE A 153 0.93 -10.51 63.85
CA PHE A 153 0.45 -9.74 65.01
C PHE A 153 -1.08 -9.77 65.15
N TYR A 154 -1.79 -9.90 64.02
CA TYR A 154 -3.26 -10.00 63.95
C TYR A 154 -3.73 -11.45 63.76
N GLN A 155 -2.90 -12.44 64.13
CA GLN A 155 -3.20 -13.87 63.97
C GLN A 155 -3.41 -14.30 62.50
N GLY A 156 -2.84 -13.55 61.55
CA GLY A 156 -3.06 -13.76 60.12
C GLY A 156 -4.45 -13.37 59.62
N ASP A 157 -5.28 -12.76 60.46
CA ASP A 157 -6.67 -12.41 60.13
C ASP A 157 -6.75 -10.97 59.59
N LEU A 158 -7.06 -10.85 58.30
CA LEU A 158 -7.24 -9.56 57.62
C LEU A 158 -8.38 -8.73 58.22
N ALA A 159 -9.41 -9.37 58.78
CA ALA A 159 -10.55 -8.64 59.37
C ALA A 159 -10.14 -7.90 60.66
N LYS A 160 -9.18 -8.44 61.40
CA LYS A 160 -8.61 -7.85 62.61
C LYS A 160 -7.52 -6.82 62.31
N ALA A 161 -6.99 -6.82 61.08
CA ALA A 161 -5.94 -5.92 60.66
C ALA A 161 -6.45 -4.47 60.43
N PRO A 162 -5.65 -3.44 60.77
CA PRO A 162 -5.91 -2.06 60.43
C PRO A 162 -6.13 -1.86 58.93
N LEU A 163 -6.88 -0.81 58.57
CA LEU A 163 -7.20 -0.49 57.17
C LEU A 163 -5.95 -0.33 56.29
N TRP A 164 -4.89 0.25 56.83
CA TRP A 164 -3.64 0.45 56.09
C TRP A 164 -2.97 -0.88 55.70
N LEU A 165 -3.03 -1.91 56.56
CA LEU A 165 -2.42 -3.22 56.32
C LEU A 165 -3.22 -4.02 55.30
N ARG A 166 -4.56 -3.98 55.40
CA ARG A 166 -5.46 -4.53 54.37
C ARG A 166 -5.21 -3.90 53.01
N ARG A 167 -5.05 -2.58 52.96
CA ARG A 167 -4.75 -1.87 51.70
C ARG A 167 -3.38 -2.27 51.14
N LYS A 168 -2.35 -2.43 51.97
CA LYS A 168 -1.04 -2.96 51.52
C LYS A 168 -1.17 -4.32 50.83
N VAL A 169 -1.96 -5.24 51.40
CA VAL A 169 -2.23 -6.57 50.81
C VAL A 169 -2.90 -6.42 49.45
N GLU A 170 -3.99 -5.66 49.40
CA GLU A 170 -4.77 -5.43 48.18
C GLU A 170 -3.93 -4.77 47.07
N ASP A 171 -3.10 -3.79 47.41
CA ASP A 171 -2.22 -3.11 46.46
C ASP A 171 -1.13 -4.05 45.93
N ASN A 172 -0.55 -4.89 46.78
CA ASN A 172 0.43 -5.90 46.36
C ASN A 172 -0.21 -6.94 45.42
N ASP A 173 -1.42 -7.42 45.73
CA ASP A 173 -2.18 -8.34 44.89
C ASP A 173 -2.51 -7.73 43.52
N LYS A 174 -3.02 -6.49 43.50
CA LYS A 174 -3.28 -5.76 42.24
C LYS A 174 -2.01 -5.58 41.41
N GLN A 175 -0.91 -5.21 42.04
CA GLN A 175 0.37 -5.06 41.34
C GLN A 175 0.85 -6.39 40.76
N MET A 176 0.72 -7.48 41.51
CA MET A 176 1.06 -8.84 41.05
C MET A 176 0.21 -9.25 39.84
N ASP A 177 -1.10 -9.03 39.89
CA ASP A 177 -2.01 -9.36 38.79
C ASP A 177 -1.68 -8.58 37.51
N VAL A 178 -1.29 -7.31 37.65
CA VAL A 178 -0.82 -6.50 36.51
C VAL A 178 0.46 -7.09 35.92
N GLN A 179 1.44 -7.48 36.74
CA GLN A 179 2.68 -8.11 36.24
C GLN A 179 2.39 -9.42 35.49
N LYS A 180 1.54 -10.29 36.06
CA LYS A 180 1.19 -11.58 35.44
C LYS A 180 0.51 -11.42 34.09
N ARG A 181 -0.45 -10.49 33.96
CA ARG A 181 -1.11 -10.21 32.67
C ARG A 181 -0.11 -9.69 31.65
N PHE A 182 0.74 -8.75 32.05
CA PHE A 182 1.76 -8.21 31.17
C PHE A 182 2.77 -9.28 30.74
N LEU A 183 3.15 -10.21 31.62
CA LEU A 183 4.01 -11.35 31.27
C LEU A 183 3.38 -12.25 30.20
N VAL A 184 2.07 -12.53 30.31
CA VAL A 184 1.33 -13.31 29.29
C VAL A 184 1.36 -12.58 27.95
N ASP A 185 1.11 -11.27 27.94
CA ASP A 185 1.15 -10.45 26.72
C ASP A 185 2.55 -10.47 26.08
N GLN A 186 3.61 -10.33 26.87
CA GLN A 186 4.99 -10.39 26.37
C GLN A 186 5.37 -11.78 25.85
N THR A 187 4.88 -12.84 26.49
CA THR A 187 5.11 -14.22 26.03
C THR A 187 4.41 -14.48 24.69
N GLN A 188 3.18 -14.00 24.52
CA GLN A 188 2.47 -14.07 23.26
C GLN A 188 3.14 -13.22 22.17
N GLU A 189 3.68 -12.04 22.52
CA GLU A 189 4.46 -11.24 21.60
C GLU A 189 5.72 -12.00 21.15
N LYS A 190 6.47 -12.61 22.07
CA LYS A 190 7.62 -13.44 21.73
C LYS A 190 7.26 -14.56 20.75
N GLN A 191 6.10 -15.19 20.92
CA GLN A 191 5.61 -16.22 20.00
C GLN A 191 5.23 -15.64 18.63
N ARG A 192 4.53 -14.51 18.58
CA ARG A 192 4.15 -13.81 17.34
C ARG A 192 5.37 -13.37 16.54
N VAL A 193 6.39 -12.80 17.21
CA VAL A 193 7.65 -12.42 16.57
C VAL A 193 8.36 -13.65 16.01
N ASN A 194 8.44 -14.74 16.78
CA ASN A 194 9.02 -15.99 16.28
C ASN A 194 8.30 -16.51 15.02
N ALA A 195 6.97 -16.62 15.06
CA ALA A 195 6.19 -17.10 13.93
C ALA A 195 6.41 -16.24 12.68
N ARG A 196 6.46 -14.91 12.83
CA ARG A 196 6.77 -13.99 11.72
C ARG A 196 8.14 -14.26 11.11
N PHE A 197 9.18 -14.46 11.93
CA PHE A 197 10.52 -14.79 11.43
C PHE A 197 10.55 -16.18 10.77
N ASP A 198 9.77 -17.15 11.24
CA ASP A 198 9.69 -18.47 10.61
C ASP A 198 9.02 -18.40 9.23
N GLU A 199 7.95 -17.62 9.09
CA GLU A 199 7.29 -17.35 7.80
C GLU A 199 8.22 -16.60 6.82
N GLU A 200 8.97 -15.62 7.30
CA GLU A 200 9.94 -14.87 6.51
C GLU A 200 11.10 -15.79 6.06
N LEU A 201 11.62 -16.62 6.96
CA LEU A 201 12.65 -17.60 6.65
C LEU A 201 12.19 -18.61 5.59
N ALA A 202 10.95 -19.06 5.65
CA ALA A 202 10.39 -19.96 4.65
C ALA A 202 10.41 -19.35 3.24
N LYS A 203 10.04 -18.08 3.11
CA LYS A 203 10.11 -17.33 1.84
C LYS A 203 11.54 -17.12 1.39
N LEU A 204 12.43 -16.68 2.30
CA LEU A 204 13.85 -16.46 2.00
C LEU A 204 14.55 -17.72 1.50
N LYS A 205 14.26 -18.89 2.09
CA LYS A 205 14.81 -20.17 1.63
C LYS A 205 14.46 -20.47 0.17
N GLN A 206 13.22 -20.18 -0.25
CA GLN A 206 12.81 -20.33 -1.65
C GLN A 206 13.55 -19.34 -2.57
N LEU A 207 13.67 -18.07 -2.14
CA LEU A 207 14.35 -17.02 -2.91
C LEU A 207 15.86 -17.27 -3.06
N TRP A 208 16.54 -17.72 -2.01
CA TRP A 208 17.96 -18.09 -2.07
C TRP A 208 18.20 -19.30 -2.97
N ALA A 209 17.33 -20.33 -2.89
CA ALA A 209 17.41 -21.50 -3.76
C ALA A 209 17.22 -21.13 -5.23
N GLY A 210 16.23 -20.27 -5.53
CA GLY A 210 16.00 -19.75 -6.88
C GLY A 210 17.16 -18.91 -7.41
N THR A 211 17.75 -18.06 -6.57
CA THR A 211 18.91 -17.24 -6.94
C THR A 211 20.14 -18.11 -7.22
N ALA A 212 20.40 -19.10 -6.38
CA ALA A 212 21.50 -20.05 -6.57
C ALA A 212 21.35 -20.85 -7.88
N ALA A 213 20.13 -21.25 -8.24
CA ALA A 213 19.84 -21.94 -9.50
C ALA A 213 20.06 -21.05 -10.74
N GLN A 214 19.75 -19.75 -10.65
CA GLN A 214 19.99 -18.79 -11.73
C GLN A 214 21.48 -18.43 -11.91
N SER A 215 22.29 -18.60 -10.86
CA SER A 215 23.73 -18.30 -10.87
C SER A 215 24.62 -19.47 -11.32
N ARG A 216 24.04 -20.65 -11.58
CA ARG A 216 24.73 -21.82 -12.15
C ARG A 216 24.53 -21.89 -13.66
#